data_AF-A0A918ZRN5-F1
#
_entry.id   AF-A0A918ZRN5-F1
#
_cell.length_a   1.000
_cell.length_b   1.000
_cell.length_c   1.000
_cell.angle_alpha   90.00
_cell.angle_beta   90.00
_cell.angle_gamma   90.00
#
_symmetry.space_group_name_H-M   'P 1'
#
loop_
_entity.id
_entity.type
_entity.pdbx_description
1 polymer ?
#
loop_
_entity_poly.entity_id
_entity_poly.type
_entity_poly.pdbx_seq_one_letter_code
_entity_poly.pdbx_strand_id
1 'polypeptide(L)'
;MRTPVDGEVFVHYSQICVESDPDGDGADLEGAFAGQSAGLCGAGIPGALWLSTGLHTGDVPFRVEVHDQAPPLDDAWEDVVEVSFRPVSAHTVLMQWAGEDTWELGLRQVDYRVRYCARGMDEGDKARYADG
;
A
#
# COMPACT_ATOMS: atom_id res chain seq x y z
N MET A 1 10.29 7.22 -14.61
CA MET A 1 9.56 6.12 -13.94
C MET A 1 10.56 5.09 -13.45
N ARG A 2 10.42 4.65 -12.20
CA ARG A 2 11.10 3.48 -11.62
C ARG A 2 10.05 2.48 -11.12
N THR A 3 10.41 1.21 -11.07
CA THR A 3 9.55 0.13 -10.55
C THR A 3 10.30 -0.63 -9.45
N PRO A 4 10.34 -0.11 -8.21
CA PRO A 4 11.03 -0.77 -7.10
C PRO A 4 10.43 -2.12 -6.70
N VAL A 5 9.16 -2.36 -7.00
CA VAL A 5 8.46 -3.62 -6.70
C VAL A 5 7.68 -4.06 -7.93
N ASP A 6 7.89 -5.30 -8.37
CA ASP A 6 7.13 -5.96 -9.44
C ASP A 6 7.19 -7.47 -9.20
N GLY A 7 6.07 -8.09 -8.80
CA GLY A 7 6.03 -9.51 -8.49
C GLY A 7 4.86 -9.85 -7.56
N GLU A 8 5.08 -10.85 -6.72
CA GLU A 8 4.13 -11.25 -5.69
C GLU A 8 4.57 -10.70 -4.33
N VAL A 9 3.60 -10.19 -3.56
CA VAL A 9 3.77 -9.79 -2.17
C VAL A 9 2.86 -10.66 -1.34
N PHE A 10 3.44 -11.38 -0.38
CA PHE A 10 2.69 -12.19 0.56
C PHE A 10 1.97 -11.29 1.55
N VAL A 11 0.66 -11.48 1.71
CA VAL A 11 -0.17 -10.72 2.63
C VAL A 11 -0.58 -11.56 3.83
N HIS A 12 -0.69 -10.91 4.98
CA HIS A 12 -1.40 -11.40 6.15
C HIS A 12 -2.36 -10.31 6.58
N TYR A 13 -3.54 -10.68 7.07
CA TYR A 13 -4.56 -9.73 7.56
C TYR A 13 -5.00 -8.66 6.55
N SER A 14 -5.04 -9.00 5.26
CA SER A 14 -5.50 -8.10 4.20
C SER A 14 -4.71 -6.78 4.12
N GLN A 15 -3.42 -6.79 4.50
CA GLN A 15 -2.62 -5.57 4.59
C GLN A 15 -1.22 -5.69 3.97
N ILE A 16 -0.78 -4.57 3.43
CA ILE A 16 0.61 -4.23 3.11
C ILE A 16 0.84 -2.81 3.63
N CYS A 17 2.01 -2.51 4.19
CA CYS A 17 2.31 -1.17 4.69
C CYS A 17 3.43 -0.50 3.88
N VAL A 18 3.40 0.83 3.84
CA VAL A 18 4.57 1.63 3.47
C VAL A 18 5.03 2.38 4.69
N GLU A 19 6.31 2.27 5.04
CA GLU A 19 6.87 2.91 6.24
C GLU A 19 8.10 3.73 5.88
N SER A 20 8.19 4.92 6.46
CA SER A 20 9.37 5.79 6.31
C SER A 20 9.90 6.33 7.63
N ASP A 21 9.25 6.03 8.76
CA ASP A 21 9.74 6.35 10.10
C ASP A 21 10.42 5.12 10.72
N PRO A 22 11.75 5.10 10.87
CA PRO A 22 12.44 3.97 11.51
C PRO A 22 12.14 3.86 13.01
N ASP A 23 11.67 4.94 13.64
CA ASP A 23 11.35 5.00 15.06
C ASP A 23 9.83 4.98 15.32
N GLY A 24 9.02 4.91 14.26
CA GLY A 24 7.57 4.92 14.34
C GLY A 24 6.98 3.54 14.67
N ASP A 25 5.78 3.54 15.26
CA ASP A 25 5.01 2.31 15.54
C ASP A 25 4.32 1.73 14.29
N GLY A 26 4.53 2.37 13.13
CA GLY A 26 3.90 2.06 11.85
C GLY A 26 2.46 2.53 11.72
N ALA A 27 1.83 2.20 10.59
CA ALA A 27 0.41 2.44 10.37
C ALA A 27 -0.44 1.39 11.13
N ASP A 28 -1.14 1.79 12.20
CA ASP A 28 -2.27 1.00 12.70
C ASP A 28 -3.53 1.28 11.88
N LEU A 29 -4.47 0.33 11.84
CA LEU A 29 -5.65 0.45 10.98
C LEU A 29 -6.51 1.67 11.33
N GLU A 30 -6.75 1.94 12.62
CA GLU A 30 -7.61 3.05 13.04
C GLU A 30 -6.95 4.40 12.72
N GLY A 31 -5.68 4.57 13.12
CA GLY A 31 -4.95 5.80 12.85
C GLY A 31 -4.72 6.06 11.35
N ALA A 32 -4.43 5.03 10.56
CA ALA A 32 -4.19 5.18 9.12
C ALA A 32 -5.42 5.69 8.35
N PHE A 33 -6.63 5.31 8.77
CA PHE A 33 -7.88 5.73 8.13
C PHE A 33 -8.57 6.89 8.85
N ALA A 34 -8.00 7.42 9.94
CA ALA A 34 -8.58 8.52 10.69
C ALA A 34 -8.86 9.74 9.78
N GLY A 35 -10.12 10.16 9.74
CA GLY A 35 -10.58 11.30 8.91
C GLY A 35 -10.69 11.01 7.41
N GLN A 36 -10.44 9.78 6.96
CA GLN A 36 -10.62 9.35 5.58
C GLN A 36 -11.97 8.64 5.37
N SER A 37 -12.55 8.81 4.19
CA SER A 37 -13.79 8.12 3.80
C SER A 37 -13.56 6.91 2.90
N ALA A 38 -12.38 6.78 2.29
CA ALA A 38 -12.03 5.66 1.43
C ALA A 38 -11.24 4.60 2.21
N GLY A 39 -11.64 3.33 2.11
CA GLY A 39 -11.08 2.22 2.91
C GLY A 39 -9.92 1.44 2.26
N LEU A 40 -9.44 1.88 1.10
CA LEU A 40 -8.45 1.14 0.31
C LEU A 40 -7.00 1.52 0.66
N CYS A 41 -6.72 2.81 0.84
CA CYS A 41 -5.40 3.33 1.18
C CYS A 41 -5.52 4.35 2.32
N GLY A 42 -5.00 4.00 3.49
CA GLY A 42 -4.93 4.88 4.66
C GLY A 42 -3.62 5.66 4.67
N ALA A 43 -3.69 6.94 5.03
CA ALA A 43 -2.56 7.88 5.06
C ALA A 43 -2.68 8.92 6.19
N GLY A 44 -3.44 8.61 7.23
CA GLY A 44 -3.66 9.49 8.38
C GLY A 44 -2.44 9.64 9.28
N ILE A 45 -1.50 8.69 9.22
CA ILE A 45 -0.27 8.69 10.02
C ILE A 45 0.89 9.25 9.19
N PRO A 46 1.60 10.27 9.68
CA PRO A 46 2.77 10.81 8.99
C PRO A 46 3.81 9.73 8.71
N GLY A 47 4.30 9.66 7.48
CA GLY A 47 5.35 8.73 7.10
C GLY A 47 4.91 7.27 6.93
N ALA A 48 3.63 6.95 7.12
CA ALA A 48 3.09 5.60 6.96
C ALA A 48 1.90 5.55 5.98
N LEU A 49 1.74 4.43 5.26
CA LEU A 49 0.53 4.10 4.51
C LEU A 49 0.04 2.71 4.87
N TRP A 50 -1.27 2.57 5.01
CA TRP A 50 -1.94 1.28 5.06
C TRP A 50 -2.54 0.97 3.69
N LEU A 51 -2.23 -0.20 3.12
CA LEU A 51 -2.75 -0.65 1.84
C LEU A 51 -3.60 -1.90 2.06
N SER A 52 -4.92 -1.76 1.88
CA SER A 52 -5.85 -2.87 2.02
C SER A 52 -5.80 -3.77 0.78
N THR A 53 -5.85 -5.10 0.98
CA THR A 53 -6.01 -6.10 -0.08
C THR A 53 -7.29 -6.90 0.13
N GLY A 54 -7.91 -7.37 -0.95
CA GLY A 54 -9.08 -8.23 -0.85
C GLY A 54 -8.73 -9.58 -0.21
N LEU A 55 -7.63 -10.18 -0.66
CA LEU A 55 -7.12 -11.42 -0.07
C LEU A 55 -6.64 -11.20 1.36
N HIS A 56 -7.09 -12.05 2.28
CA HIS A 56 -6.64 -11.98 3.67
C HIS A 56 -5.25 -12.55 3.89
N THR A 57 -4.94 -13.71 3.30
CA THR A 57 -3.62 -14.34 3.43
C THR A 57 -3.23 -15.07 2.17
N GLY A 58 -1.98 -14.90 1.73
CA GLY A 58 -1.43 -15.51 0.51
C GLY A 58 -0.72 -14.50 -0.38
N ASP A 59 -0.32 -14.93 -1.58
CA ASP A 59 0.38 -14.09 -2.54
C ASP A 59 -0.57 -13.20 -3.35
N VAL A 60 -0.25 -11.91 -3.43
CA VAL A 60 -0.96 -10.92 -4.26
C VAL A 60 0.00 -10.35 -5.30
N PRO A 61 -0.33 -10.38 -6.61
CA PRO A 61 0.42 -9.66 -7.62
C PRO A 61 0.42 -8.16 -7.32
N PHE A 62 1.60 -7.60 -7.10
CA PHE A 62 1.76 -6.23 -6.63
C PHE A 62 2.87 -5.50 -7.39
N ARG A 63 2.60 -4.24 -7.73
CA ARG A 63 3.57 -3.37 -8.38
C ARG A 63 3.57 -1.99 -7.75
N VAL A 64 4.76 -1.48 -7.48
CA VAL A 64 4.96 -0.08 -7.08
C VAL A 64 5.72 0.63 -8.18
N GLU A 65 5.16 1.75 -8.64
CA GLU A 65 5.82 2.61 -9.62
C GLU A 65 6.00 4.01 -9.05
N VAL A 66 7.19 4.57 -9.25
CA VAL A 66 7.54 5.94 -8.86
C VAL A 66 7.70 6.78 -10.12
N HIS A 67 6.85 7.80 -10.25
CA HIS A 67 6.76 8.66 -11.43
C HIS A 67 7.12 10.11 -11.11
N ASP A 68 7.77 10.79 -12.05
CA ASP A 68 8.06 12.23 -11.93
C ASP A 68 6.84 13.10 -12.24
N GLN A 69 5.86 12.55 -12.95
CA GLN A 69 4.59 13.19 -13.34
C GLN A 69 3.45 12.17 -13.19
N ALA A 70 2.21 12.64 -13.06
CA ALA A 70 1.06 11.76 -12.88
C ALA A 70 0.94 10.76 -14.07
N PRO A 71 0.93 9.44 -13.83
CA PRO A 71 0.73 8.46 -14.90
C PRO A 71 -0.72 8.47 -15.37
N PRO A 72 -1.00 8.03 -16.63
CA PRO A 72 -2.37 7.83 -17.10
C PRO A 72 -3.11 6.83 -16.20
N LEU A 73 -4.41 7.03 -16.03
CA LEU A 73 -5.26 6.04 -15.37
C LEU A 73 -5.77 5.04 -16.41
N ASP A 74 -5.60 3.75 -16.12
CA ASP A 74 -6.16 2.66 -16.92
C ASP A 74 -7.56 2.31 -16.41
N ASP A 75 -8.52 2.17 -17.31
CA ASP A 75 -9.91 1.81 -16.98
C ASP A 75 -10.05 0.33 -16.55
N ALA A 76 -8.97 -0.45 -16.60
CA ALA A 76 -8.93 -1.84 -16.13
C ALA A 76 -8.92 -1.98 -14.58
N TRP A 77 -8.76 -0.89 -13.84
CA TRP A 77 -8.81 -0.88 -12.38
C TRP A 77 -10.25 -0.72 -11.87
N GLU A 78 -10.65 -1.53 -10.90
CA GLU A 78 -12.01 -1.52 -10.33
C GLU A 78 -12.13 -0.46 -9.23
N ASP A 79 -11.11 -0.40 -8.37
CA ASP A 79 -11.03 0.55 -7.26
C ASP A 79 -9.77 1.40 -7.41
N VAL A 80 -9.92 2.71 -7.24
CA VAL A 80 -8.81 3.67 -7.30
C VAL A 80 -8.99 4.71 -6.22
N VAL A 81 -8.00 4.82 -5.33
CA VAL A 81 -7.97 5.84 -4.28
C VAL A 81 -6.69 6.65 -4.40
N GLU A 82 -6.83 7.96 -4.20
CA GLU A 82 -5.73 8.90 -4.21
C GLU A 82 -5.57 9.58 -2.84
N VAL A 83 -4.38 9.47 -2.26
CA VAL A 83 -4.02 10.07 -0.96
C VAL A 83 -2.75 10.90 -1.08
N SER A 84 -2.51 11.76 -0.09
CA SER A 84 -1.24 12.47 0.04
C SER A 84 -0.31 11.68 0.95
N PHE A 85 0.96 11.58 0.58
CA PHE A 85 1.99 10.93 1.37
C PHE A 85 3.26 11.77 1.38
N ARG A 86 3.88 11.91 2.55
CA ARG A 86 5.18 12.55 2.69
C ARG A 86 6.10 11.65 3.51
N PRO A 87 7.18 11.10 2.91
CA PRO A 87 8.18 10.37 3.67
C PRO A 87 8.80 11.24 4.77
N VAL A 88 9.01 10.66 5.95
CA VAL A 88 9.65 11.35 7.08
C VAL A 88 11.14 11.04 7.21
N SER A 89 11.65 10.04 6.49
CA SER A 89 13.09 9.75 6.34
C SER A 89 13.49 9.51 4.88
N ALA A 90 14.78 9.32 4.62
CA ALA A 90 15.29 8.92 3.29
C ALA A 90 15.10 7.41 3.01
N HIS A 91 14.73 6.64 4.03
CA HIS A 91 14.39 5.23 3.93
C HIS A 91 12.88 5.13 3.84
N THR A 92 12.39 4.49 2.78
CA THR A 92 10.95 4.26 2.65
C THR A 92 10.77 2.90 2.03
N VAL A 93 10.11 2.01 2.76
CA VAL A 93 9.97 0.62 2.37
C VAL A 93 8.51 0.29 2.16
N LEU A 94 8.22 -0.55 1.16
CA LEU A 94 7.04 -1.40 1.18
C LEU A 94 7.35 -2.57 2.12
N MET A 95 6.42 -2.96 2.97
CA MET A 95 6.65 -3.92 4.03
C MET A 95 5.47 -4.88 4.16
N GLN A 96 5.78 -6.18 4.22
CA GLN A 96 4.81 -7.22 4.59
C GLN A 96 4.47 -7.14 6.08
N TRP A 97 3.44 -7.87 6.52
CA TRP A 97 3.10 -7.94 7.94
C TRP A 97 4.32 -8.28 8.80
N ALA A 98 4.46 -7.58 9.93
CA ALA A 98 5.56 -7.73 10.88
C ALA A 98 6.99 -7.59 10.29
N GLY A 99 7.15 -7.03 9.09
CA GLY A 99 8.47 -6.84 8.47
C GLY A 99 9.10 -8.12 7.92
N GLU A 100 8.29 -9.14 7.61
CA GLU A 100 8.77 -10.43 7.08
C GLU A 100 9.56 -10.28 5.77
N ASP A 101 9.14 -9.35 4.91
CA ASP A 101 9.91 -8.90 3.75
C ASP A 101 9.72 -7.40 3.51
N THR A 102 10.71 -6.78 2.88
CA THR A 102 10.74 -5.33 2.63
C THR A 102 11.40 -4.98 1.31
N TRP A 103 10.88 -3.92 0.66
CA TRP A 103 11.44 -3.36 -0.56
C TRP A 103 11.66 -1.87 -0.43
N GLU A 104 12.90 -1.42 -0.62
CA GLU A 104 13.24 0.01 -0.67
C GLU A 104 12.61 0.69 -1.89
N LEU A 105 11.79 1.70 -1.63
CA LEU A 105 11.12 2.49 -2.65
C LEU A 105 12.01 3.61 -3.18
N GLY A 106 13.01 4.04 -2.39
CA GLY A 106 13.95 5.10 -2.76
C GLY A 106 13.23 6.43 -3.02
N LEU A 107 12.33 6.80 -2.11
CA LEU A 107 11.61 8.06 -2.17
C LEU A 107 12.45 9.19 -1.56
N ARG A 108 12.40 10.37 -2.19
CA ARG A 108 12.91 11.62 -1.60
C ARG A 108 11.89 12.15 -0.59
N GLN A 109 12.32 12.90 0.42
CA GLN A 109 11.43 13.58 1.39
C GLN A 109 10.71 14.81 0.77
N VAL A 110 9.77 14.54 -0.13
CA VAL A 110 8.88 15.51 -0.76
C VAL A 110 7.45 15.02 -0.69
N ASP A 111 6.49 15.87 -1.01
CA ASP A 111 5.08 15.45 -1.06
C ASP A 111 4.83 14.61 -2.32
N TYR A 112 4.19 13.45 -2.13
CA TYR A 112 3.72 12.58 -3.20
C TYR A 112 2.20 12.54 -3.20
N ARG A 113 1.65 12.46 -4.41
CA ARG A 113 0.31 11.92 -4.63
C ARG A 113 0.45 10.42 -4.84
N VAL A 114 -0.12 9.63 -3.94
CA VAL A 114 -0.16 8.17 -4.08
C VAL A 114 -1.50 7.80 -4.67
N ARG A 115 -1.47 7.05 -5.77
CA ARG A 115 -2.64 6.42 -6.38
C ARG A 115 -2.55 4.93 -6.13
N TYR A 116 -3.46 4.39 -5.34
CA TYR A 116 -3.56 2.96 -5.09
C TYR A 116 -4.72 2.40 -5.92
N CYS A 117 -4.38 1.55 -6.88
CA CYS A 117 -5.31 0.92 -7.80
C CYS A 117 -5.42 -0.57 -7.47
N ALA A 118 -6.64 -1.09 -7.39
CA ALA A 118 -6.92 -2.49 -7.11
C ALA A 118 -7.99 -3.05 -8.04
N ARG A 119 -8.00 -4.38 -8.14
CA ARG A 119 -9.03 -5.17 -8.85
C ARG A 119 -9.14 -6.54 -8.19
N GLY A 120 -10.31 -7.17 -8.29
CA GLY A 120 -10.58 -8.47 -7.70
C GLY A 120 -10.62 -8.45 -6.17
N MET A 121 -10.93 -7.30 -5.56
CA MET A 121 -11.00 -7.17 -4.10
C MET A 121 -12.08 -8.08 -3.51
N ASP A 122 -13.26 -8.10 -4.10
CA ASP A 122 -14.38 -8.96 -3.69
C ASP A 122 -14.04 -10.46 -3.83
N GLU A 123 -13.34 -10.85 -4.89
CA GLU A 123 -12.97 -12.25 -5.08
C GLU A 123 -11.85 -12.70 -4.14
N GLY A 124 -10.92 -11.80 -3.83
CA GLY A 124 -9.91 -12.02 -2.79
C GLY A 124 -10.53 -12.22 -1.41
N ASP A 125 -11.54 -11.44 -1.04
CA ASP A 125 -12.23 -11.57 0.25
C ASP A 125 -12.98 -12.90 0.35
N LYS A 126 -13.67 -13.31 -0.73
CA LYS A 126 -14.35 -14.63 -0.78
C LYS A 126 -13.37 -15.80 -0.68
N ALA A 127 -12.15 -15.66 -1.21
CA ALA A 127 -11.14 -16.72 -1.15
C ALA A 127 -10.74 -17.10 0.30
N ARG A 128 -10.92 -16.19 1.27
CA ARG A 128 -10.78 -16.46 2.70
C ARG A 128 -11.64 -17.66 3.17
N TYR A 129 -12.77 -17.89 2.51
CA TYR A 129 -13.75 -18.91 2.88
C TYR A 129 -13.72 -20.16 1.98
N ALA A 130 -12.86 -20.20 0.96
CA ALA A 130 -12.83 -21.28 -0.02
C ALA A 130 -12.10 -22.56 0.47
N ASP A 131 -11.35 -22.47 1.56
CA ASP A 131 -10.70 -23.60 2.25
C ASP A 131 -11.54 -24.18 3.41
N GLY A 132 -12.87 -23.94 3.41
CA GLY A 132 -13.83 -24.40 4.44
C GLY A 132 -14.65 -25.63 4.06
#